data_AF-A0A1Y4DY16-F1
#
_entry.id   AF-A0A1Y4DY16-F1
#
_cell.length_a   1.000
_cell.length_b   1.000
_cell.length_c   1.000
_cell.angle_alpha   90.00
_cell.angle_beta   90.00
_cell.angle_gamma   90.00
#
_symmetry.space_group_name_H-M   'P 1'
#
loop_
_entity.id
_entity.type
_entity.pdbx_description
1 polymer ?
#
loop_
_entity_poly.entity_id
_entity_poly.type
_entity_poly.pdbx_seq_one_letter_code
_entity_poly.pdbx_strand_id
1 'polypeptide(L)'
;MLATRTLSRIAGIGVCAALIAGLSGCGTLLPSTPSGNGTAAIGSVLLSVNPEIEIAYDSQGDVVAVSGANEDGKSVLADFDNAIGRPATMVAGELVGEIDDDGYFENGIGGRERNIVLKIADGSRAPSDSFMDDMAASVQRAASDRGLGSSAYAIGDDDLDDTGLIGIDAAKQLVLGQLGLDPATVTFHEHEYELDDGVYELEFTANGTEYDFEVDASTGKVLEADFDRNDDWDDRDTWDDGNSGYDDGNSAYDDGSSAYDDDMGDHDDGNSAYDDGASDYGVTATVSTAAPAPAPAPEPTPAPAPAPSSSYDSDSGYDYDSGYDYDDGNSGYDSDSGYDADSGYDD
;
A
#
# COMPACT_ATOMS: atom_id res chain seq x y z
N MET A 1 -22.68 -5.21 -17.47
CA MET A 1 -22.19 -6.56 -17.78
C MET A 1 -20.75 -6.61 -17.28
N LEU A 2 -20.53 -7.25 -16.13
CA LEU A 2 -19.20 -7.38 -15.53
C LEU A 2 -18.35 -8.29 -16.41
N ALA A 3 -17.17 -7.81 -16.80
CA ALA A 3 -16.15 -8.61 -17.47
C ALA A 3 -15.14 -9.07 -16.41
N THR A 4 -15.32 -10.30 -15.92
CA THR A 4 -14.38 -10.98 -15.02
C THR A 4 -13.11 -11.28 -15.80
N ARG A 5 -12.00 -10.58 -15.52
CA ARG A 5 -10.68 -10.90 -16.09
C ARG A 5 -10.00 -11.95 -15.21
N THR A 6 -9.69 -13.09 -15.81
CA THR A 6 -9.02 -14.23 -15.15
C THR A 6 -7.52 -13.95 -15.06
N LEU A 7 -7.00 -13.85 -13.83
CA LEU A 7 -5.57 -13.75 -13.54
C LEU A 7 -4.88 -15.11 -13.75
N SER A 8 -3.91 -15.17 -14.65
CA SER A 8 -3.04 -16.32 -14.85
C SER A 8 -1.81 -16.20 -13.96
N ARG A 9 -1.74 -17.00 -12.90
CA ARG A 9 -0.57 -17.12 -12.01
C ARG A 9 0.61 -17.72 -12.79
N ILE A 10 1.70 -16.97 -12.95
CA ILE A 10 3.02 -17.50 -13.32
C ILE A 10 3.95 -17.29 -12.13
N ALA A 11 4.44 -18.39 -11.58
CA ALA A 11 5.48 -18.40 -10.56
C ALA A 11 6.81 -17.94 -11.19
N GLY A 12 7.29 -16.77 -10.81
CA GLY A 12 8.60 -16.24 -11.16
C GLY A 12 9.37 -15.91 -9.88
N ILE A 13 10.46 -16.63 -9.65
CA ILE A 13 11.39 -16.43 -8.53
C ILE A 13 12.05 -15.05 -8.72
N GLY A 14 11.75 -14.11 -7.82
CA GLY A 14 12.35 -12.78 -7.78
C GLY A 14 13.81 -12.85 -7.34
N VAL A 15 14.72 -12.56 -8.27
CA VAL A 15 16.13 -12.29 -7.97
C VAL A 15 16.26 -10.78 -7.86
N CYS A 16 16.53 -10.28 -6.65
CA CYS A 16 16.93 -8.90 -6.41
C CYS A 16 18.19 -8.58 -7.23
N ALA A 17 18.02 -7.81 -8.30
CA ALA A 17 19.14 -7.30 -9.09
C ALA A 17 19.68 -6.05 -8.41
N ALA A 18 20.64 -6.22 -7.51
CA ALA A 18 21.47 -5.14 -7.00
C ALA A 18 22.17 -4.44 -8.18
N LEU A 19 21.87 -3.16 -8.38
CA LEU A 19 22.57 -2.28 -9.32
C LEU A 19 23.99 -2.00 -8.81
N ILE A 20 24.94 -2.88 -9.16
CA ILE A 20 26.37 -2.64 -8.94
C ILE A 20 26.89 -1.69 -10.03
N ALA A 21 27.09 -0.42 -9.68
CA ALA A 21 27.84 0.52 -10.49
C ALA A 21 29.34 0.14 -10.50
N GLY A 22 29.81 -0.40 -11.62
CA GLY A 22 31.19 -0.84 -11.81
C GLY A 22 32.17 0.31 -12.12
N LEU A 23 33.30 0.31 -11.42
CA LEU A 23 34.49 1.11 -11.73
C LEU A 23 35.36 0.43 -12.81
N SER A 24 35.62 1.18 -13.88
CA SER A 24 36.85 1.25 -14.70
C SER A 24 37.49 -0.02 -15.30
N GLY A 25 37.23 -0.22 -16.61
CA GLY A 25 38.27 -0.18 -17.66
C GLY A 25 38.95 -1.48 -18.13
N CYS A 26 38.66 -1.91 -19.37
CA CYS A 26 39.64 -2.15 -20.45
C CYS A 26 38.91 -2.48 -21.77
N GLY A 27 39.36 -1.92 -22.88
CA GLY A 27 38.56 -1.73 -24.10
C GLY A 27 38.27 -2.96 -24.96
N THR A 28 37.12 -2.91 -25.64
CA THR A 28 36.92 -3.32 -27.04
C THR A 28 35.71 -2.55 -27.59
N LEU A 29 35.81 -2.08 -28.83
CA LEU A 29 34.82 -1.22 -29.50
C LEU A 29 33.50 -1.99 -29.74
N LEU A 30 32.39 -1.47 -29.20
CA LEU A 30 31.02 -1.83 -29.56
C LEU A 30 30.23 -0.56 -29.91
N PRO A 31 29.23 -0.65 -30.81
CA PRO A 31 28.63 0.50 -31.47
C PRO A 31 27.83 1.36 -30.50
N SER A 32 27.93 2.67 -30.69
CA SER A 32 27.31 3.73 -29.91
C SER A 32 25.79 3.61 -29.93
N THR A 33 25.18 3.26 -28.80
CA THR A 33 23.79 3.60 -28.50
C THR A 33 23.70 5.10 -28.18
N PRO A 34 22.54 5.75 -28.40
CA PRO A 34 22.42 7.20 -28.30
C PRO A 34 22.74 7.69 -26.88
N SER A 35 23.58 8.72 -26.84
CA SER A 35 23.96 9.49 -25.66
C SER A 35 22.75 10.16 -25.04
N GLY A 36 22.16 9.56 -24.01
CA GLY A 36 21.47 10.29 -22.96
C GLY A 36 22.52 10.78 -21.97
N ASN A 37 22.50 12.05 -21.60
CA ASN A 37 23.31 12.59 -20.49
C ASN A 37 22.77 12.02 -19.15
N GLY A 38 22.87 10.71 -18.94
CA GLY A 38 22.42 10.07 -17.71
C GLY A 38 23.46 10.28 -16.61
N THR A 39 23.18 11.19 -15.68
CA THR A 39 23.90 11.28 -14.41
C THR A 39 23.71 9.95 -13.65
N ALA A 40 24.74 9.49 -12.94
CA ALA A 40 24.63 8.27 -12.13
C ALA A 40 23.58 8.45 -11.03
N ALA A 41 22.72 7.44 -10.84
CA ALA A 41 21.77 7.43 -9.73
C ALA A 41 22.52 7.50 -8.39
N ILE A 42 22.03 8.33 -7.47
CA ILE A 42 22.57 8.45 -6.11
C ILE A 42 21.63 7.85 -5.05
N GLY A 43 20.43 7.43 -5.47
CA GLY A 43 19.43 6.83 -4.60
C GLY A 43 18.17 6.45 -5.36
N SER A 44 17.25 5.81 -4.65
CA SER A 44 15.90 5.50 -5.10
C SER A 44 14.88 5.67 -3.96
N VAL A 45 13.64 5.94 -4.35
CA VAL A 45 12.48 5.95 -3.46
C VAL A 45 11.52 4.86 -3.91
N LEU A 46 11.02 4.08 -2.96
CA LEU A 46 9.91 3.15 -3.14
C LEU A 46 8.59 3.90 -2.91
N LEU A 47 7.74 3.91 -3.93
CA LEU A 47 6.33 4.28 -3.85
C LEU A 47 5.52 3.00 -3.58
N SER A 48 4.88 2.92 -2.42
CA SER A 48 4.11 1.76 -1.96
C SER A 48 2.66 2.14 -1.67
N VAL A 49 1.75 1.58 -2.47
CA VAL A 49 0.29 1.58 -2.26
C VAL A 49 -0.25 0.15 -2.30
N ASN A 50 0.47 -0.76 -2.98
CA ASN A 50 0.02 -2.00 -3.64
C ASN A 50 -0.71 -1.67 -4.95
N PRO A 51 0.02 -1.14 -5.95
CA PRO A 51 1.36 -1.52 -6.43
C PRO A 51 2.56 -0.96 -5.67
N GLU A 52 3.74 -1.51 -5.95
CA GLU A 52 5.05 -1.02 -5.47
C GLU A 52 5.96 -0.68 -6.65
N ILE A 53 6.45 0.56 -6.68
CA ILE A 53 7.25 1.12 -7.78
C ILE A 53 8.49 1.81 -7.20
N GLU A 54 9.65 1.50 -7.75
CA GLU A 54 10.92 2.13 -7.40
C GLU A 54 11.27 3.24 -8.40
N ILE A 55 11.60 4.42 -7.89
CA ILE A 55 12.01 5.60 -8.66
C ILE A 55 13.47 5.91 -8.31
N ALA A 56 14.39 5.59 -9.21
CA ALA A 56 15.80 5.92 -9.06
C ALA A 56 16.09 7.33 -9.60
N TYR A 57 16.92 8.09 -8.88
CA TYR A 57 17.18 9.50 -9.18
C TYR A 57 18.67 9.87 -9.04
N ASP A 58 19.06 10.96 -9.71
CA ASP A 58 20.43 11.49 -9.67
C ASP A 58 20.64 12.57 -8.59
N SER A 59 21.81 13.18 -8.56
CA SER A 59 22.15 14.23 -7.58
C SER A 59 21.32 15.51 -7.69
N GLN A 60 20.58 15.71 -8.78
CA GLN A 60 19.67 16.83 -8.96
C GLN A 60 18.22 16.45 -8.56
N GLY A 61 17.96 15.18 -8.24
CA GLY A 61 16.62 14.65 -8.01
C GLY A 61 15.86 14.33 -9.30
N ASP A 62 16.55 14.27 -10.44
CA ASP A 62 15.96 13.90 -11.72
C ASP A 62 15.97 12.37 -11.89
N VAL A 63 14.90 11.82 -12.45
CA VAL A 63 14.69 10.38 -12.59
C VAL A 63 15.70 9.77 -13.57
N VAL A 64 16.37 8.71 -13.13
CA VAL A 64 17.31 7.91 -13.91
C VAL A 64 16.69 6.58 -14.33
N ALA A 65 15.79 6.02 -13.52
CA ALA A 65 15.03 4.82 -13.84
C ALA A 65 13.73 4.75 -13.03
N VAL A 66 12.73 4.05 -13.57
CA VAL A 66 11.51 3.65 -12.85
C VAL A 66 11.29 2.17 -13.09
N SER A 67 11.02 1.40 -12.04
CA SER A 67 10.80 -0.06 -12.14
C SER A 67 9.76 -0.56 -11.16
N GLY A 68 8.95 -1.52 -11.58
CA GLY A 68 7.98 -2.17 -10.70
C GLY A 68 8.68 -3.11 -9.73
N ALA A 69 8.58 -2.83 -8.43
CA ALA A 69 9.14 -3.66 -7.37
C ALA A 69 8.31 -4.94 -7.14
N ASN A 70 7.01 -4.88 -7.43
CA ASN A 70 6.12 -6.05 -7.47
C ASN A 70 5.42 -6.19 -8.85
N GLU A 71 4.62 -7.26 -9.01
CA GLU A 71 3.93 -7.53 -10.29
C GLU A 71 2.91 -6.45 -10.65
N ASP A 72 2.20 -5.89 -9.66
CA ASP A 72 1.26 -4.79 -9.86
C ASP A 72 1.99 -3.51 -10.31
N GLY A 73 3.14 -3.20 -9.73
CA GLY A 73 3.98 -2.07 -10.17
C GLY A 73 4.51 -2.23 -11.59
N LYS A 74 4.83 -3.46 -12.01
CA LYS A 74 5.18 -3.74 -13.41
C LYS A 74 3.99 -3.55 -14.34
N SER A 75 2.77 -3.87 -13.88
CA SER A 75 1.54 -3.67 -14.64
C SER A 75 1.27 -2.18 -14.86
N VAL A 76 1.32 -1.36 -13.80
CA VAL A 76 1.13 0.09 -13.88
C VAL A 76 2.16 0.74 -14.83
N LEU A 77 3.40 0.26 -14.82
CA LEU A 77 4.46 0.82 -15.67
C LEU A 77 4.45 0.34 -17.12
N ALA A 78 3.54 -0.55 -17.52
CA ALA A 78 3.57 -1.13 -18.86
C ALA A 78 3.50 -0.08 -19.99
N ASP A 79 2.77 1.01 -19.74
CA ASP A 79 2.58 2.12 -20.68
C ASP A 79 3.22 3.44 -20.20
N PHE A 80 4.02 3.41 -19.13
CA PHE A 80 4.67 4.59 -18.54
C PHE A 80 6.14 4.71 -18.98
N ASP A 81 6.41 5.41 -20.09
CA ASP A 81 7.74 5.48 -20.72
C ASP A 81 8.41 6.86 -20.69
N ASN A 82 7.76 7.87 -20.13
CA ASN A 82 8.14 9.28 -20.24
C ASN A 82 8.79 9.87 -18.97
N ALA A 83 9.42 9.06 -18.13
CA ALA A 83 9.91 9.48 -16.81
C ALA A 83 11.33 10.09 -16.80
N ILE A 84 12.24 9.58 -17.64
CA ILE A 84 13.69 9.82 -17.50
C ILE A 84 14.06 11.28 -17.72
N GLY A 85 14.92 11.81 -16.83
CA GLY A 85 15.42 13.19 -16.86
C GLY A 85 14.44 14.25 -16.34
N ARG A 86 13.35 13.82 -15.72
CA ARG A 86 12.34 14.71 -15.11
C ARG A 86 12.46 14.68 -13.59
N PRO A 87 12.00 15.72 -12.87
CA PRO A 87 12.03 15.72 -11.41
C PRO A 87 11.27 14.52 -10.83
N ALA A 88 11.90 13.77 -9.93
CA ALA A 88 11.30 12.60 -9.29
C ALA A 88 10.01 12.96 -8.52
N THR A 89 9.94 14.17 -7.95
CA THR A 89 8.73 14.68 -7.28
C THR A 89 7.52 14.77 -8.22
N MET A 90 7.73 15.17 -9.48
CA MET A 90 6.67 15.24 -10.49
C MET A 90 6.27 13.85 -10.97
N VAL A 91 7.25 12.99 -11.24
CA VAL A 91 7.02 11.61 -11.69
C VAL A 91 6.26 10.81 -10.63
N ALA A 92 6.60 10.97 -9.34
CA ALA A 92 5.87 10.32 -8.26
C ALA A 92 4.38 10.69 -8.23
N GLY A 93 4.05 11.97 -8.43
CA GLY A 93 2.65 12.43 -8.51
C GLY A 93 1.91 11.90 -9.74
N GLU A 94 2.57 11.78 -10.89
CA GLU A 94 1.97 11.17 -12.08
C GLU A 94 1.72 9.67 -11.91
N LEU A 95 2.64 8.95 -11.27
CA LEU A 95 2.47 7.53 -10.96
C LEU A 95 1.25 7.29 -10.08
N VAL A 96 0.94 8.19 -9.13
CA VAL A 96 -0.33 8.10 -8.35
C VAL A 96 -1.55 8.16 -9.27
N GLY A 97 -1.48 8.97 -10.33
CA GLY A 97 -2.54 9.03 -11.34
C GLY A 97 -2.72 7.70 -12.06
N GLU A 98 -1.63 7.08 -12.51
CA GLU A 98 -1.67 5.76 -13.17
C GLU A 98 -2.20 4.67 -12.23
N ILE A 99 -1.77 4.70 -10.96
CA ILE A 99 -2.23 3.77 -9.91
C ILE A 99 -3.75 3.89 -9.70
N ASP A 100 -4.28 5.11 -9.70
CA ASP A 100 -5.71 5.38 -9.58
C ASP A 100 -6.50 4.98 -10.83
N ASP A 101 -5.98 5.29 -12.03
CA ASP A 101 -6.61 4.91 -13.30
C ASP A 101 -6.72 3.39 -13.45
N ASP A 102 -5.79 2.63 -12.84
CA ASP A 102 -5.84 1.16 -12.75
C ASP A 102 -6.72 0.62 -11.60
N GLY A 103 -7.25 1.50 -10.73
CA GLY A 103 -8.22 1.17 -9.68
C GLY A 103 -7.60 0.65 -8.38
N TYR A 104 -6.31 0.86 -8.12
CA TYR A 104 -5.64 0.30 -6.95
C TYR A 104 -5.97 1.00 -5.61
N PHE A 105 -6.59 2.18 -5.66
CA PHE A 105 -7.16 2.83 -4.48
C PHE A 105 -8.55 2.29 -4.11
N GLU A 106 -9.18 1.51 -5.00
CA GLU A 106 -10.43 0.81 -4.68
C GLU A 106 -10.16 -0.31 -3.67
N ASN A 107 -11.06 -0.50 -2.70
CA ASN A 107 -10.94 -1.51 -1.64
C ASN A 107 -9.76 -1.27 -0.68
N GLY A 108 -9.75 -0.09 -0.07
CA GLY A 108 -8.82 0.20 1.01
C GLY A 108 -9.19 -0.47 2.34
N ILE A 109 -8.59 0.00 3.42
CA ILE A 109 -8.49 -0.67 4.72
C ILE A 109 -9.34 0.08 5.74
N GLY A 110 -10.15 -0.63 6.54
CA GLY A 110 -11.03 0.01 7.53
C GLY A 110 -12.03 0.99 6.92
N GLY A 111 -12.44 0.77 5.65
CA GLY A 111 -13.40 1.63 4.93
C GLY A 111 -12.82 2.93 4.39
N ARG A 112 -11.49 3.09 4.38
CA ARG A 112 -10.79 4.24 3.78
C ARG A 112 -9.82 3.78 2.71
N GLU A 113 -9.53 4.66 1.75
CA GLU A 113 -8.51 4.42 0.74
C GLU A 113 -7.14 4.20 1.37
N ARG A 114 -6.25 3.51 0.65
CA ARG A 114 -4.92 3.15 1.15
C ARG A 114 -4.05 4.40 1.31
N ASN A 115 -3.15 4.35 2.29
CA ASN A 115 -2.05 5.30 2.36
C ASN A 115 -1.10 5.14 1.18
N ILE A 116 -0.40 6.23 0.86
CA ILE A 116 0.67 6.25 -0.15
C ILE A 116 1.99 6.43 0.59
N VAL A 117 2.80 5.38 0.66
CA VAL A 117 4.09 5.41 1.36
C VAL A 117 5.20 5.68 0.37
N LEU A 118 6.07 6.65 0.69
CA LEU A 118 7.27 7.01 -0.05
C LEU A 118 8.48 6.74 0.83
N LYS A 119 9.11 5.58 0.65
CA LYS A 119 10.24 5.15 1.48
C LYS A 119 11.56 5.33 0.74
N ILE A 120 12.54 5.96 1.38
CA ILE A 120 13.91 5.99 0.84
C ILE A 120 14.53 4.59 0.89
N ALA A 121 15.15 4.15 -0.21
CA ALA A 121 15.77 2.82 -0.28
C ALA A 121 17.15 2.80 0.39
N ASP A 122 17.55 1.65 0.93
CA ASP A 122 18.81 1.52 1.66
C ASP A 122 20.04 1.98 0.87
N GLY A 123 20.86 2.82 1.52
CA GLY A 123 22.06 3.38 0.91
C GLY A 123 21.80 4.47 -0.14
N SER A 124 20.55 4.87 -0.34
CA SER A 124 20.20 6.06 -1.09
C SER A 124 20.58 7.32 -0.33
N ARG A 125 20.73 8.42 -1.06
CA ARG A 125 20.92 9.74 -0.47
C ARG A 125 19.88 10.69 -1.03
N ALA A 126 19.11 11.36 -0.17
CA ALA A 126 18.24 12.44 -0.59
C ALA A 126 19.07 13.60 -1.20
N PRO A 127 18.67 14.18 -2.35
CA PRO A 127 19.36 15.33 -2.95
C PRO A 127 19.36 16.58 -2.06
N SER A 128 18.32 16.74 -1.22
CA SER A 128 18.14 17.83 -0.26
C SER A 128 17.31 17.34 0.94
N ASP A 129 17.40 18.06 2.06
CA ASP A 129 16.63 17.75 3.28
C ASP A 129 15.11 17.80 3.05
N SER A 130 14.63 18.64 2.12
CA SER A 130 13.21 18.74 1.78
C SER A 130 12.73 17.72 0.75
N PHE A 131 13.61 16.92 0.16
CA PHE A 131 13.27 16.13 -1.03
C PHE A 131 12.12 15.13 -0.81
N MET A 132 12.16 14.41 0.31
CA MET A 132 11.13 13.42 0.65
C MET A 132 9.79 14.10 0.96
N ASP A 133 9.83 15.21 1.71
CA ASP A 133 8.65 16.03 2.00
C ASP A 133 8.03 16.63 0.74
N ASP A 134 8.85 17.14 -0.18
CA ASP A 134 8.43 17.70 -1.46
C ASP A 134 7.79 16.61 -2.34
N MET A 135 8.32 15.38 -2.29
CA MET A 135 7.75 14.23 -2.99
C MET A 135 6.39 13.83 -2.39
N ALA A 136 6.29 13.74 -1.06
CA ALA A 136 5.04 13.46 -0.36
C ALA A 136 3.98 14.54 -0.62
N ALA A 137 4.36 15.81 -0.61
CA ALA A 137 3.46 16.92 -0.92
C ALA A 137 2.96 16.87 -2.38
N SER A 138 3.84 16.52 -3.31
CA SER A 138 3.48 16.35 -4.73
C SER A 138 2.48 15.19 -4.91
N VAL A 139 2.76 14.04 -4.29
CA VAL A 139 1.89 12.85 -4.29
C VAL A 139 0.55 13.14 -3.62
N GLN A 140 0.54 13.78 -2.45
CA GLN A 140 -0.69 14.16 -1.75
C GLN A 140 -1.55 15.08 -2.61
N ARG A 141 -0.93 16.04 -3.31
CA ARG A 141 -1.64 16.93 -4.22
C ARG A 141 -2.26 16.15 -5.39
N ALA A 142 -1.50 15.24 -6.00
CA ALA A 142 -2.01 14.40 -7.09
C ALA A 142 -3.21 13.56 -6.65
N ALA A 143 -3.14 12.95 -5.47
CA ALA A 143 -4.27 12.23 -4.88
C ALA A 143 -5.49 13.14 -4.66
N SER A 144 -5.27 14.31 -4.04
CA SER A 144 -6.34 15.28 -3.73
C SER A 144 -7.00 15.85 -4.99
N ASP A 145 -6.22 16.16 -6.03
CA ASP A 145 -6.72 16.68 -7.31
C ASP A 145 -7.62 15.65 -8.03
N ARG A 146 -7.45 14.36 -7.73
CA ARG A 146 -8.29 13.24 -8.20
C ARG A 146 -9.45 12.89 -7.26
N GLY A 147 -9.55 13.57 -6.11
CA GLY A 147 -10.61 13.36 -5.14
C GLY A 147 -10.38 12.15 -4.22
N LEU A 148 -9.16 11.63 -4.16
CA LEU A 148 -8.78 10.55 -3.26
C LEU A 148 -8.66 11.05 -1.81
N GLY A 149 -9.16 10.25 -0.88
CA GLY A 149 -8.97 10.38 0.56
C GLY A 149 -7.65 9.79 1.07
N SER A 150 -6.81 9.22 0.20
CA SER A 150 -5.46 8.76 0.54
C SER A 150 -4.56 9.84 1.14
N SER A 151 -3.75 9.42 2.11
CA SER A 151 -2.71 10.25 2.73
C SER A 151 -1.31 9.78 2.33
N ALA A 152 -0.42 10.72 2.00
CA ALA A 152 0.95 10.44 1.60
C ALA A 152 1.92 10.58 2.79
N TYR A 153 2.80 9.59 2.95
CA TYR A 153 3.78 9.52 4.03
C TYR A 153 5.18 9.36 3.45
N ALA A 154 6.06 10.33 3.74
CA ALA A 154 7.49 10.18 3.52
C ALA A 154 8.09 9.37 4.68
N ILE A 155 8.88 8.36 4.35
CA ILE A 155 9.69 7.59 5.29
C ILE A 155 11.15 7.87 4.91
N GLY A 156 11.77 8.78 5.66
CA GLY A 156 13.16 9.20 5.48
C GLY A 156 14.14 8.31 6.22
N ASP A 157 15.44 8.61 6.10
CA ASP A 157 16.50 7.88 6.81
C ASP A 157 16.31 7.89 8.35
N ASP A 158 15.68 8.92 8.89
CA ASP A 158 15.39 9.08 10.31
C ASP A 158 14.21 8.24 10.82
N ASP A 159 13.37 7.76 9.91
CA ASP A 159 12.27 6.85 10.20
C ASP A 159 12.69 5.36 10.10
N LEU A 160 13.92 5.09 9.65
CA LEU A 160 14.45 3.72 9.48
C LEU A 160 15.31 3.29 10.66
N ASP A 161 15.36 1.99 10.91
CA ASP A 161 16.29 1.37 11.84
C ASP A 161 17.68 1.13 11.20
N ASP A 162 18.63 0.62 12.00
CA ASP A 162 20.00 0.34 11.55
C ASP A 162 20.08 -0.72 10.42
N THR A 163 18.98 -1.41 10.14
CA THR A 163 18.87 -2.42 9.07
C THR A 163 18.15 -1.91 7.82
N GLY A 164 17.67 -0.66 7.82
CA GLY A 164 16.93 -0.07 6.71
C GLY A 164 15.43 -0.39 6.71
N LEU A 165 14.93 -1.00 7.78
CA LEU A 165 13.51 -1.25 7.96
C LEU A 165 12.82 -0.06 8.61
N ILE A 166 11.54 0.13 8.33
CA ILE A 166 10.73 1.16 8.95
C ILE A 166 10.74 0.94 10.46
N GLY A 167 11.05 1.98 11.23
CA GLY A 167 11.04 1.92 12.68
C GLY A 167 9.61 1.89 13.24
N ILE A 168 9.49 1.40 14.48
CA ILE A 168 8.19 1.23 15.15
C ILE A 168 7.35 2.52 15.23
N ASP A 169 7.98 3.68 15.44
CA ASP A 169 7.26 4.95 15.55
C ASP A 169 6.64 5.36 14.20
N ALA A 170 7.35 5.13 13.11
CA ALA A 170 6.84 5.35 11.76
C ALA A 170 5.73 4.34 11.41
N ALA A 171 5.89 3.06 11.77
CA ALA A 171 4.84 2.06 11.59
C ALA A 171 3.54 2.43 12.32
N LYS A 172 3.64 2.91 13.57
CA LYS A 172 2.47 3.43 14.32
C LYS A 172 1.80 4.58 13.59
N GLN A 173 2.57 5.55 13.09
CA GLN A 173 2.02 6.68 12.33
C GLN A 173 1.29 6.23 11.06
N LEU A 174 1.83 5.24 10.34
CA LEU A 174 1.19 4.68 9.14
C LEU A 174 -0.18 4.08 9.47
N VAL A 175 -0.29 3.28 10.54
CA VAL A 175 -1.59 2.70 10.93
C VAL A 175 -2.57 3.78 11.39
N LEU A 176 -2.14 4.75 12.19
CA LEU A 176 -3.02 5.85 12.60
C LEU A 176 -3.51 6.68 11.41
N GLY A 177 -2.63 6.89 10.43
CA GLY A 177 -2.96 7.52 9.17
C GLY A 177 -4.00 6.75 8.37
N GLN A 178 -3.77 5.44 8.20
CA GLN A 178 -4.70 4.54 7.53
C GLN A 178 -6.06 4.50 8.25
N LEU A 179 -5.98 4.66 9.58
CA LEU A 179 -6.94 4.92 10.65
C LEU A 179 -7.81 6.17 10.57
N GLY A 180 -7.28 7.24 9.99
CA GLY A 180 -7.75 8.60 10.28
C GLY A 180 -7.91 8.86 11.79
N LEU A 181 -7.10 8.20 12.63
CA LEU A 181 -7.19 8.27 14.09
C LEU A 181 -6.28 9.37 14.62
N ASP A 182 -6.79 10.13 15.58
CA ASP A 182 -5.98 11.09 16.32
C ASP A 182 -5.10 10.34 17.32
N PRO A 183 -3.76 10.50 17.28
CA PRO A 183 -2.85 9.90 18.25
C PRO A 183 -3.24 10.17 19.71
N ALA A 184 -3.89 11.30 20.00
CA ALA A 184 -4.35 11.64 21.34
C ALA A 184 -5.48 10.73 21.86
N THR A 185 -6.13 9.96 20.98
CA THR A 185 -7.23 9.05 21.31
C THR A 185 -6.82 7.58 21.35
N VAL A 186 -5.55 7.30 21.08
CA VAL A 186 -5.02 5.95 20.91
C VAL A 186 -4.12 5.60 22.10
N THR A 187 -4.25 4.36 22.58
CA THR A 187 -3.32 3.76 23.53
C THR A 187 -2.75 2.49 22.90
N PHE A 188 -1.46 2.49 22.58
CA PHE A 188 -0.78 1.28 22.13
C PHE A 188 -0.34 0.43 23.33
N HIS A 189 -0.41 -0.90 23.19
CA HIS A 189 -0.01 -1.83 24.23
C HIS A 189 1.47 -2.21 24.02
N GLU A 190 2.33 -1.90 25.00
CA GLU A 190 3.80 -1.90 24.82
C GLU A 190 4.43 -3.28 24.51
N HIS A 191 3.68 -4.38 24.65
CA HIS A 191 4.24 -5.73 24.72
C HIS A 191 4.24 -6.54 23.42
N GLU A 192 3.72 -6.01 22.31
CA GLU A 192 3.47 -6.79 21.09
C GLU A 192 4.11 -6.23 19.81
N TYR A 193 5.10 -5.35 19.92
CA TYR A 193 5.80 -4.82 18.73
C TYR A 193 6.95 -5.73 18.25
N GLU A 194 6.78 -7.05 18.31
CA GLU A 194 7.80 -7.95 17.78
C GLU A 194 7.79 -7.85 16.26
N LEU A 195 8.94 -7.48 15.69
CA LEU A 195 9.16 -7.57 14.25
C LEU A 195 9.46 -9.03 13.94
N ASP A 196 8.45 -9.79 13.51
CA ASP A 196 8.62 -11.17 13.07
C ASP A 196 8.50 -11.26 11.55
N ASP A 197 9.42 -11.98 10.92
CA ASP A 197 9.52 -12.13 9.46
C ASP A 197 9.41 -10.81 8.65
N GLY A 198 9.75 -9.66 9.25
CA GLY A 198 9.71 -8.34 8.62
C GLY A 198 8.36 -7.62 8.70
N VAL A 199 7.44 -8.09 9.55
CA VAL A 199 6.12 -7.51 9.78
C VAL A 199 5.98 -7.09 11.25
N TYR A 200 5.45 -5.89 11.49
CA TYR A 200 5.02 -5.48 12.82
C TYR A 200 3.56 -5.89 13.04
N GLU A 201 3.30 -6.55 14.16
CA GLU A 201 1.96 -6.69 14.72
C GLU A 201 1.72 -5.52 15.68
N LEU A 202 0.64 -4.76 15.48
CA LEU A 202 0.35 -3.55 16.24
C LEU A 202 -1.04 -3.65 16.88
N GLU A 203 -1.06 -3.99 18.16
CA GLU A 203 -2.27 -3.93 18.98
C GLU A 203 -2.42 -2.56 19.68
N PHE A 204 -3.59 -1.96 19.53
CA PHE A 204 -3.93 -0.72 20.24
C PHE A 204 -5.44 -0.56 20.45
N THR A 205 -5.79 0.26 21.43
CA THR A 205 -7.19 0.63 21.69
C THR A 205 -7.42 2.09 21.31
N ALA A 206 -8.49 2.36 20.57
CA ALA A 206 -8.97 3.71 20.29
C ALA A 206 -10.50 3.77 20.42
N ASN A 207 -11.00 4.78 21.15
CA ASN A 207 -12.44 4.99 21.38
C ASN A 207 -13.19 3.75 21.94
N GLY A 208 -12.51 2.90 22.71
CA GLY A 208 -13.08 1.66 23.28
C GLY A 208 -13.17 0.49 22.29
N THR A 209 -12.51 0.58 21.14
CA THR A 209 -12.36 -0.52 20.18
C THR A 209 -10.90 -0.94 20.16
N GLU A 210 -10.66 -2.26 20.19
CA GLU A 210 -9.34 -2.87 19.99
C GLU A 210 -9.10 -3.03 18.49
N TYR A 211 -7.86 -2.75 18.08
CA TYR A 211 -7.40 -2.77 16.70
C TYR A 211 -6.15 -3.64 16.67
N ASP A 212 -6.13 -4.56 15.71
CA ASP A 212 -4.96 -5.37 15.38
C ASP A 212 -4.60 -5.08 13.91
N PHE A 213 -3.35 -4.71 13.67
CA PHE A 213 -2.85 -4.35 12.35
C PHE A 213 -1.46 -4.90 12.12
N GLU A 214 -1.25 -5.41 10.92
CA GLU A 214 0.06 -5.81 10.44
C GLU A 214 0.65 -4.68 9.57
N VAL A 215 1.93 -4.37 9.74
CA VAL A 215 2.66 -3.41 8.89
C VAL A 215 3.92 -4.07 8.35
N ASP A 216 4.02 -4.16 7.03
CA ASP A 216 5.26 -4.60 6.37
C ASP A 216 6.36 -3.55 6.60
N ALA A 217 7.40 -3.91 7.36
CA ALA A 217 8.46 -2.98 7.73
C ALA A 217 9.40 -2.65 6.56
N SER A 218 9.32 -3.38 5.45
CA SER A 218 10.14 -3.13 4.27
C SER A 218 9.49 -2.09 3.34
N THR A 219 8.16 -2.06 3.27
CA THR A 219 7.39 -1.25 2.31
C THR A 219 6.44 -0.23 2.96
N GLY A 220 6.12 -0.39 4.25
CA GLY A 220 5.12 0.41 4.97
C GLY A 220 3.68 0.05 4.64
N LYS A 221 3.47 -1.07 3.93
CA LYS A 221 2.12 -1.53 3.60
C LYS A 221 1.39 -1.96 4.87
N VAL A 222 0.27 -1.30 5.13
CA VAL A 222 -0.65 -1.67 6.21
C VAL A 222 -1.55 -2.82 5.73
N LEU A 223 -1.73 -3.82 6.57
CA LEU A 223 -2.59 -4.98 6.39
C LEU A 223 -3.54 -5.04 7.60
N GLU A 224 -4.82 -5.31 7.34
CA GLU A 224 -5.85 -5.40 8.40
C GLU A 224 -5.78 -6.79 9.04
N ALA A 225 -5.60 -6.84 10.36
CA ALA A 225 -5.92 -8.01 11.16
C ALA A 225 -7.28 -7.76 11.84
N ASP A 226 -8.03 -8.83 12.09
CA ASP A 226 -9.48 -8.78 12.37
C ASP A 226 -9.85 -7.84 13.54
N PHE A 227 -10.99 -7.14 13.43
CA PHE A 227 -11.58 -6.40 14.55
C PHE A 227 -12.39 -7.33 15.44
N ASP A 228 -11.85 -7.73 16.59
CA ASP A 228 -12.69 -8.27 17.66
C ASP A 228 -13.43 -7.11 18.34
N ARG A 229 -14.72 -6.97 18.04
CA ARG A 229 -15.61 -6.11 18.84
C ARG A 229 -15.76 -6.75 20.21
N ASN A 230 -15.00 -6.25 21.16
CA ASN A 230 -15.11 -6.64 22.55
C ASN A 230 -16.40 -6.07 23.16
N ASP A 231 -17.54 -6.69 22.84
CA ASP A 231 -18.87 -6.39 23.37
C ASP A 231 -19.07 -7.03 24.78
N ASP A 232 -18.06 -7.69 25.36
CA ASP A 232 -18.17 -8.51 26.58
C ASP A 232 -17.59 -7.86 27.86
N TRP A 233 -17.47 -6.52 27.93
CA TRP A 233 -17.14 -5.80 29.17
C TRP A 233 -18.35 -5.27 29.94
N ASP A 234 -19.41 -6.07 30.05
CA ASP A 234 -20.54 -5.81 30.97
C ASP A 234 -20.72 -6.89 32.06
N ASP A 235 -19.71 -7.74 32.29
CA ASP A 235 -19.67 -8.60 33.49
C ASP A 235 -19.21 -7.81 34.72
N ARG A 236 -20.12 -6.95 35.19
CA ARG A 236 -20.17 -6.60 36.61
C ARG A 236 -20.54 -7.86 37.40
N ASP A 237 -19.54 -8.68 37.69
CA ASP A 237 -19.57 -9.60 38.83
C ASP A 237 -19.53 -8.78 40.12
N THR A 238 -20.63 -8.07 40.41
CA THR A 238 -20.99 -7.78 41.79
C THR A 238 -21.41 -9.08 42.44
N TRP A 239 -20.44 -9.66 43.15
CA TRP A 239 -20.68 -10.51 44.30
C TRP A 239 -21.77 -9.86 45.17
N ASP A 240 -23.00 -10.40 45.13
CA ASP A 240 -24.04 -10.18 46.13
C ASP A 240 -24.64 -11.54 46.54
N ASP A 241 -23.91 -12.15 47.45
CA ASP A 241 -24.33 -13.10 48.46
C ASP A 241 -25.52 -12.54 49.28
N GLY A 242 -26.74 -12.66 48.73
CA GLY A 242 -27.92 -12.10 49.36
C GLY A 242 -29.25 -12.81 49.05
N ASN A 243 -29.47 -13.97 49.68
CA ASN A 243 -30.76 -14.38 50.26
C ASN A 243 -32.05 -13.97 49.49
N SER A 244 -32.62 -14.88 48.69
CA SER A 244 -34.06 -14.86 48.37
C SER A 244 -34.75 -15.96 49.16
N GLY A 245 -35.37 -15.54 50.27
CA GLY A 245 -36.24 -16.36 51.08
C GLY A 245 -37.56 -16.67 50.38
N TYR A 246 -38.14 -17.78 50.81
CA TYR A 246 -39.53 -18.20 50.67
C TYR A 246 -40.50 -17.03 50.47
N ASP A 247 -41.24 -17.05 49.36
CA ASP A 247 -42.63 -16.56 49.36
C ASP A 247 -43.47 -17.36 48.37
N ASP A 248 -44.65 -17.68 48.86
CA ASP A 248 -45.58 -18.74 48.54
C ASP A 248 -46.80 -18.11 47.86
N GLY A 249 -47.09 -18.53 46.62
CA GLY A 249 -48.07 -17.82 45.81
C GLY A 249 -48.68 -18.60 44.65
N ASN A 250 -49.24 -19.78 44.94
CA ASN A 250 -50.47 -20.32 44.34
C ASN A 250 -50.79 -20.01 42.85
N SER A 251 -50.71 -21.02 41.98
CA SER A 251 -51.68 -21.17 40.89
C SER A 251 -51.98 -22.66 40.66
N ALA A 252 -53.26 -23.00 40.79
CA ALA A 252 -53.80 -24.34 40.92
C ALA A 252 -54.65 -24.72 39.71
N TYR A 253 -54.22 -25.72 38.93
CA TYR A 253 -55.01 -26.70 38.16
C TYR A 253 -54.02 -27.83 37.78
N ASP A 254 -53.99 -29.00 38.43
CA ASP A 254 -54.96 -30.12 38.40
C ASP A 254 -55.01 -30.84 37.04
N ASP A 255 -54.15 -31.85 36.83
CA ASP A 255 -54.50 -33.28 36.81
C ASP A 255 -53.20 -34.13 36.64
N GLY A 256 -52.95 -35.15 37.46
CA GLY A 256 -53.20 -36.52 37.04
C GLY A 256 -52.07 -37.46 37.51
N SER A 257 -52.17 -37.86 38.77
CA SER A 257 -51.35 -38.83 39.54
C SER A 257 -51.03 -40.17 38.85
N SER A 258 -49.83 -40.72 39.10
CA SER A 258 -49.72 -42.07 39.69
C SER A 258 -48.36 -42.32 40.36
N ALA A 259 -48.41 -42.56 41.66
CA ALA A 259 -47.35 -43.08 42.52
C ALA A 259 -47.03 -44.57 42.23
N TYR A 260 -45.83 -45.01 42.64
CA TYR A 260 -45.41 -46.27 43.31
C TYR A 260 -43.88 -46.33 43.16
N ASP A 261 -43.12 -46.00 44.21
CA ASP A 261 -42.60 -46.88 45.27
C ASP A 261 -41.36 -47.71 44.82
N ASP A 262 -40.31 -47.48 45.61
CA ASP A 262 -39.30 -48.43 46.11
C ASP A 262 -38.15 -48.96 45.23
N ASP A 263 -36.97 -48.75 45.83
CA ASP A 263 -35.85 -49.69 46.00
C ASP A 263 -34.75 -49.88 44.93
N MET A 264 -33.54 -49.57 45.40
CA MET A 264 -32.24 -50.25 45.25
C MET A 264 -31.96 -51.19 44.08
N GLY A 265 -30.75 -51.07 43.51
CA GLY A 265 -29.99 -52.24 43.07
C GLY A 265 -28.95 -51.97 41.98
N ASP A 266 -27.66 -52.04 42.37
CA ASP A 266 -26.55 -52.38 41.47
C ASP A 266 -26.79 -53.72 40.76
N HIS A 267 -26.37 -53.82 39.49
CA HIS A 267 -25.75 -54.96 38.77
C HIS A 267 -25.74 -54.60 37.26
N ASP A 268 -24.59 -54.31 36.63
CA ASP A 268 -23.50 -55.19 36.18
C ASP A 268 -23.93 -56.17 35.08
N ASP A 269 -23.50 -55.91 33.83
CA ASP A 269 -22.77 -56.84 32.95
C ASP A 269 -22.76 -56.39 31.47
N GLY A 270 -21.61 -56.58 30.77
CA GLY A 270 -21.58 -56.35 29.31
C GLY A 270 -20.23 -56.16 28.63
N ASN A 271 -19.15 -56.79 29.08
CA ASN A 271 -17.91 -56.92 28.30
C ASN A 271 -18.14 -57.79 27.06
N SER A 272 -17.72 -57.32 25.88
CA SER A 272 -17.21 -58.21 24.82
C SER A 272 -16.28 -57.46 23.88
N ALA A 273 -14.98 -57.71 24.06
CA ALA A 273 -13.91 -57.42 23.12
C ALA A 273 -13.45 -58.72 22.47
N TYR A 274 -13.43 -58.77 21.13
CA TYR A 274 -12.54 -59.54 20.23
C TYR A 274 -12.62 -58.78 18.88
N ASP A 275 -11.63 -58.65 18.02
CA ASP A 275 -10.33 -59.29 17.80
C ASP A 275 -9.69 -58.43 16.68
N ASP A 276 -8.48 -57.89 16.85
CA ASP A 276 -7.24 -58.38 16.23
C ASP A 276 -7.23 -58.42 14.68
N GLY A 277 -6.17 -58.10 13.95
CA GLY A 277 -4.83 -57.72 14.31
C GLY A 277 -4.14 -57.11 13.09
N ALA A 278 -3.11 -56.30 13.37
CA ALA A 278 -2.16 -55.82 12.39
C ALA A 278 -1.31 -56.98 11.83
N SER A 279 -0.89 -56.87 10.57
CA SER A 279 0.41 -57.41 10.18
C SER A 279 1.08 -56.55 9.10
N ASP A 280 2.29 -56.14 9.46
CA ASP A 280 3.35 -55.54 8.69
C ASP A 280 3.99 -56.56 7.74
N TYR A 281 4.13 -56.22 6.46
CA TYR A 281 5.20 -56.72 5.58
C TYR A 281 5.49 -55.68 4.49
N GLY A 282 6.68 -55.08 4.53
CA GLY A 282 7.21 -54.25 3.45
C GLY A 282 7.49 -55.03 2.15
N VAL A 283 7.53 -54.31 1.02
CA VAL A 283 8.47 -54.47 -0.11
C VAL A 283 8.21 -53.34 -1.11
N THR A 284 9.31 -52.83 -1.64
CA THR A 284 9.47 -51.80 -2.67
C THR A 284 8.69 -52.07 -3.96
N ALA A 285 7.94 -51.08 -4.45
CA ALA A 285 7.57 -50.97 -5.87
C ALA A 285 7.39 -49.51 -6.28
N THR A 286 8.27 -49.06 -7.18
CA THR A 286 8.18 -47.81 -7.94
C THR A 286 6.86 -47.75 -8.69
N VAL A 287 6.00 -46.77 -8.38
CA VAL A 287 4.85 -46.44 -9.22
C VAL A 287 5.28 -45.36 -10.21
N SER A 288 5.42 -45.80 -11.46
CA SER A 288 5.50 -44.98 -12.65
C SER A 288 4.28 -44.07 -12.73
N THR A 289 4.46 -42.77 -12.60
CA THR A 289 3.44 -41.78 -12.96
C THR A 289 3.22 -41.86 -14.47
N ALA A 290 1.97 -42.02 -14.89
CA ALA A 290 1.61 -41.92 -16.29
C ALA A 290 1.88 -40.49 -16.77
N ALA A 291 2.59 -40.35 -17.89
CA ALA A 291 2.88 -39.05 -18.49
C ALA A 291 1.57 -38.33 -18.86
N PRO A 292 1.47 -37.01 -18.64
CA PRO A 292 0.29 -36.23 -19.01
C PRO A 292 0.09 -36.25 -20.54
N ALA A 293 -1.17 -36.30 -20.96
CA ALA A 293 -1.55 -36.24 -22.37
C ALA A 293 -1.06 -34.92 -23.01
N PRO A 294 -0.56 -34.93 -24.26
CA PRO A 294 -0.09 -33.73 -24.93
C PRO A 294 -1.22 -32.72 -25.11
N ALA A 295 -0.94 -31.45 -24.81
CA ALA A 295 -1.87 -30.35 -24.94
C ALA A 295 -2.36 -30.18 -26.39
N PRO A 296 -3.64 -29.78 -26.61
CA PRO A 296 -4.17 -29.53 -27.94
C PRO A 296 -3.41 -28.38 -28.62
N ALA A 297 -3.17 -28.52 -29.94
CA ALA A 297 -2.48 -27.51 -30.74
C ALA A 297 -3.29 -26.19 -30.77
N PRO A 298 -2.62 -25.02 -30.72
CA PRO A 298 -3.29 -23.73 -30.72
C PRO A 298 -4.02 -23.45 -32.03
N GLU A 299 -5.22 -22.86 -31.94
CA GLU A 299 -5.98 -22.41 -33.10
C GLU A 299 -5.24 -21.30 -33.87
N PRO A 300 -5.36 -21.25 -35.21
CA PRO A 300 -4.68 -20.24 -36.02
C PRO A 300 -5.22 -18.83 -35.73
N THR A 301 -4.29 -17.89 -35.54
CA THR A 301 -4.57 -16.48 -35.26
C THR A 301 -5.35 -15.82 -36.41
N PRO A 302 -6.43 -15.05 -36.14
CA PRO A 302 -7.12 -14.28 -37.16
C PRO A 302 -6.23 -13.21 -37.80
N ALA A 303 -6.37 -13.03 -39.12
CA ALA A 303 -5.61 -12.01 -39.87
C ALA A 303 -6.02 -10.57 -39.45
N PRO A 304 -5.07 -9.62 -39.43
CA PRO A 304 -5.33 -8.24 -39.03
C PRO A 304 -6.23 -7.50 -40.02
N ALA A 305 -7.13 -6.67 -39.49
CA ALA A 305 -8.03 -5.82 -40.26
C ALA A 305 -7.27 -4.68 -40.98
N PRO A 306 -7.72 -4.24 -42.17
CA PRO A 306 -7.06 -3.20 -42.95
C PRO A 306 -7.19 -1.81 -42.29
N ALA A 307 -6.10 -1.03 -42.34
CA ALA A 307 -6.01 0.32 -41.79
C ALA A 307 -6.93 1.33 -42.51
N PRO A 308 -7.47 2.34 -41.80
CA PRO A 308 -8.30 3.38 -42.40
C PRO A 308 -7.48 4.35 -43.26
N SER A 309 -8.02 4.73 -44.42
CA SER A 309 -7.43 5.70 -45.35
C SER A 309 -7.58 7.14 -44.86
N SER A 310 -6.50 7.91 -44.88
CA SER A 310 -6.49 9.35 -44.64
C SER A 310 -7.06 10.13 -45.82
N SER A 311 -8.03 11.03 -45.56
CA SER A 311 -8.42 12.08 -46.49
C SER A 311 -7.98 13.43 -45.93
N TYR A 312 -6.98 14.01 -46.58
CA TYR A 312 -6.61 15.41 -46.41
C TYR A 312 -7.69 16.29 -47.04
N ASP A 313 -8.30 17.18 -46.24
CA ASP A 313 -8.94 18.38 -46.78
C ASP A 313 -8.02 19.56 -46.54
N SER A 314 -7.48 20.06 -47.65
CA SER A 314 -6.78 21.34 -47.73
C SER A 314 -7.84 22.37 -48.07
N ASP A 315 -8.00 23.41 -47.25
CA ASP A 315 -8.66 24.61 -47.73
C ASP A 315 -7.88 25.87 -47.35
N SER A 316 -7.63 26.65 -48.40
CA SER A 316 -6.76 27.81 -48.49
C SER A 316 -7.63 29.02 -48.82
N GLY A 317 -7.43 30.16 -48.16
CA GLY A 317 -8.16 31.38 -48.49
C GLY A 317 -7.69 32.64 -47.78
N TYR A 318 -6.61 33.23 -48.30
CA TYR A 318 -6.27 34.67 -48.45
C TYR A 318 -7.50 35.63 -48.48
N ASP A 319 -7.49 36.94 -48.17
CA ASP A 319 -6.49 37.97 -47.81
C ASP A 319 -7.27 39.28 -47.46
N TYR A 320 -6.53 40.33 -47.04
CA TYR A 320 -6.82 41.79 -46.94
C TYR A 320 -7.33 42.36 -45.62
N ASP A 321 -6.97 43.58 -45.15
CA ASP A 321 -5.87 44.57 -45.28
C ASP A 321 -6.36 45.80 -44.46
N SER A 322 -5.48 46.78 -44.20
CA SER A 322 -5.63 48.07 -43.50
C SER A 322 -5.40 48.02 -41.99
N GLY A 323 -4.41 48.69 -41.37
CA GLY A 323 -3.51 49.75 -41.82
C GLY A 323 -4.01 51.11 -41.34
N TYR A 324 -3.50 51.58 -40.18
CA TYR A 324 -3.35 53.01 -39.84
C TYR A 324 -2.25 53.20 -38.78
N ASP A 325 -1.35 54.12 -39.09
CA ASP A 325 -0.19 54.58 -38.31
C ASP A 325 -0.52 55.73 -37.32
N TYR A 326 0.47 55.99 -36.44
CA TYR A 326 0.84 57.22 -35.68
C TYR A 326 -0.09 57.74 -34.57
N ASP A 327 0.43 57.96 -33.35
CA ASP A 327 1.11 59.21 -32.93
C ASP A 327 1.57 59.14 -31.44
N ASP A 328 2.59 59.94 -31.15
CA ASP A 328 3.33 60.19 -29.90
C ASP A 328 2.48 60.81 -28.75
N GLY A 329 2.96 60.71 -27.50
CA GLY A 329 2.37 61.53 -26.41
C GLY A 329 2.79 61.27 -24.95
N ASN A 330 4.00 61.69 -24.61
CA ASN A 330 4.53 62.13 -23.29
C ASN A 330 3.54 62.52 -22.14
N SER A 331 3.77 62.00 -20.92
CA SER A 331 3.83 62.69 -19.60
C SER A 331 3.89 61.63 -18.47
N GLY A 332 4.72 61.62 -17.43
CA GLY A 332 5.41 62.69 -16.72
C GLY A 332 4.76 62.90 -15.35
N TYR A 333 5.08 62.07 -14.33
CA TYR A 333 4.77 62.34 -12.92
C TYR A 333 5.93 61.87 -12.02
N ASP A 334 6.75 62.82 -11.60
CA ASP A 334 7.51 62.76 -10.35
C ASP A 334 6.54 62.96 -9.18
N SER A 335 6.73 62.23 -8.08
CA SER A 335 6.26 62.64 -6.76
C SER A 335 7.21 62.12 -5.69
N ASP A 336 7.99 63.07 -5.19
CA ASP A 336 8.70 63.05 -3.92
C ASP A 336 7.85 62.50 -2.77
N SER A 337 8.47 61.68 -1.91
CA SER A 337 8.16 61.67 -0.48
C SER A 337 9.39 61.25 0.32
N GLY A 338 10.16 62.23 0.78
CA GLY A 338 11.06 62.09 1.92
C GLY A 338 10.45 62.75 3.15
N TYR A 339 10.49 62.06 4.29
CA TYR A 339 10.34 62.47 5.70
C TYR A 339 10.42 61.13 6.50
N ASP A 340 11.14 60.92 7.59
CA ASP A 340 12.00 61.73 8.45
C ASP A 340 12.96 60.75 9.16
N ALA A 341 14.23 61.12 9.25
CA ALA A 341 15.15 60.53 10.21
C ALA A 341 15.13 61.44 11.45
N ASP A 342 14.51 60.98 12.54
CA ASP A 342 14.66 61.61 13.85
C ASP A 342 15.58 60.79 14.75
N SER A 343 16.41 61.58 15.41
CA SER A 343 17.50 61.30 16.32
C SER A 343 17.05 60.83 17.71
N GLY A 344 17.84 59.92 18.29
CA GLY A 344 18.54 60.20 19.54
C GLY A 344 17.80 60.08 20.89
N TYR A 345 18.44 59.27 21.74
CA TYR A 345 18.67 59.43 23.19
C TYR A 345 17.73 58.78 24.23
N ASP A 346 18.45 58.17 25.20
CA ASP A 346 18.14 57.79 26.59
C ASP A 346 17.17 56.59 26.77
N ASP A 347 17.48 55.51 27.50
CA ASP A 347 18.28 55.25 28.71
C ASP A 347 18.87 53.81 28.65
#